data_AF-A0A2V4B269-F1
#
_entry.id   AF-A0A2V4B269-F1
#
_cell.length_a   1.000
_cell.length_b   1.000
_cell.length_c   1.000
_cell.angle_alpha   90.00
_cell.angle_beta   90.00
_cell.angle_gamma   90.00
#
_symmetry.space_group_name_H-M   'P 1'
#
loop_
_entity.id
_entity.type
_entity.pdbx_description
1 polymer ?
#
loop_
_entity_poly.entity_id
_entity_poly.type
_entity_poly.pdbx_seq_one_letter_code
_entity_poly.pdbx_strand_id
1 'polypeptide(L)' 'MSILETTLVFAAIPLAIYAVCALLTLRSKFAGRPRYRPGQAWEYPPMWWTGSRDGAGEPQADGEPAGASKVRGGARGSW' A
#
# COMPACT_ATOMS: atom_id res chain seq x y z
N MET A 1 5.64 -49.82 -2.87
CA MET A 1 5.47 -48.66 -3.77
C MET A 1 4.35 -48.94 -4.74
N SER A 2 3.15 -48.45 -4.45
CA SER A 2 2.00 -48.48 -5.37
C SER A 2 1.97 -47.21 -6.24
N ILE A 3 1.28 -47.25 -7.39
CA ILE A 3 1.12 -46.07 -8.27
C ILE A 3 0.48 -44.90 -7.52
N LEU A 4 -0.50 -45.19 -6.66
CA LEU A 4 -1.21 -44.19 -5.87
C LEU A 4 -0.28 -43.54 -4.82
N GLU A 5 0.55 -44.34 -4.16
CA GLU A 5 1.57 -43.89 -3.21
C GLU A 5 2.59 -42.97 -3.89
N THR A 6 3.16 -43.38 -5.02
CA THR A 6 4.12 -42.58 -5.79
C THR A 6 3.51 -41.25 -6.26
N THR A 7 2.26 -41.28 -6.72
CA THR A 7 1.54 -40.09 -7.19
C THR A 7 1.30 -39.11 -6.05
N LEU A 8 0.89 -39.61 -4.88
CA LEU A 8 0.70 -38.78 -3.69
C LEU A 8 2.01 -38.16 -3.23
N VAL A 9 3.12 -38.89 -3.22
CA VAL A 9 4.42 -38.34 -2.83
C VAL A 9 4.84 -37.20 -3.78
N PHE A 10 4.74 -37.42 -5.09
CA PHE A 10 5.14 -36.42 -6.08
C PHE A 10 4.19 -35.22 -6.17
N ALA A 11 2.92 -35.36 -5.80
CA ALA A 11 1.99 -34.23 -5.77
C ALA A 11 2.02 -33.49 -4.42
N ALA A 12 2.10 -34.21 -3.31
CA ALA A 12 2.03 -33.64 -1.97
C ALA A 12 3.26 -32.82 -1.63
N ILE A 13 4.47 -33.25 -2.01
CA ILE A 13 5.70 -32.50 -1.69
C ILE A 13 5.69 -31.11 -2.37
N PRO A 14 5.45 -30.98 -3.69
CA PRO A 14 5.34 -29.67 -4.32
C PRO A 14 4.21 -28.83 -3.72
N LEU A 15 3.04 -29.43 -3.46
CA LEU A 15 1.90 -28.71 -2.90
C LEU A 15 2.21 -28.18 -1.50
N ALA A 16 2.89 -28.98 -0.67
CA ALA A 16 3.38 -28.54 0.64
C ALA A 16 4.36 -27.36 0.52
N ILE A 17 5.31 -27.41 -0.43
CA ILE A 17 6.24 -26.30 -0.69
C ILE A 17 5.46 -25.03 -1.09
N TYR A 18 4.51 -25.13 -2.02
CA TYR A 18 3.67 -24.01 -2.41
C TYR A 18 2.84 -23.46 -1.24
N ALA A 19 2.29 -24.33 -0.42
CA ALA A 19 1.52 -23.93 0.77
C ALA A 19 2.39 -23.14 1.76
N VAL A 20 3.63 -23.59 2.01
CA VAL A 20 4.58 -22.87 2.87
C VAL A 20 4.91 -21.48 2.28
N CYS A 21 5.25 -21.41 0.98
CA CYS A 21 5.50 -20.15 0.31
C CYS A 21 4.30 -19.20 0.34
N ALA A 22 3.09 -19.72 0.13
CA ALA A 22 1.85 -18.95 0.20
C ALA A 22 1.62 -18.39 1.61
N LEU A 23 1.79 -19.21 2.65
CA LEU A 23 1.64 -18.76 4.03
C LEU A 23 2.64 -17.65 4.39
N LEU A 24 3.91 -17.81 4.00
CA LEU A 24 4.94 -16.80 4.27
C LEU A 24 4.67 -15.48 3.53
N THR A 25 4.22 -15.55 2.28
CA THR A 25 3.96 -14.35 1.46
C THR A 25 2.67 -13.63 1.83
N LEU A 26 1.61 -14.36 2.17
CA LEU A 26 0.31 -13.77 2.52
C LEU A 26 0.26 -13.25 3.97
N ARG A 27 1.20 -13.63 4.84
CA ARG A 27 1.27 -13.17 6.25
C ARG A 27 1.13 -11.64 6.38
N SER A 28 1.78 -10.88 5.49
CA SER A 28 1.76 -9.40 5.51
C SER A 28 0.36 -8.82 5.26
N LYS A 29 -0.46 -9.46 4.41
CA LYS A 29 -1.83 -9.01 4.13
C LYS A 29 -2.74 -9.11 5.35
N PHE A 30 -2.53 -10.13 6.20
CA PHE A 30 -3.32 -10.31 7.41
C PHE A 30 -2.85 -9.45 8.59
N ALA A 31 -1.59 -9.02 8.58
CA ALA A 31 -1.01 -8.16 9.62
C ALA A 31 -0.98 -6.66 9.23
N GLY A 32 -1.58 -6.29 8.09
CA GLY A 32 -1.58 -4.93 7.58
C GLY A 32 -2.36 -3.96 8.48
N ARG A 33 -2.00 -2.66 8.39
CA ARG A 33 -2.72 -1.59 9.12
C ARG A 33 -4.18 -1.55 8.68
N PRO A 34 -5.14 -1.46 9.62
CA PRO A 34 -6.56 -1.41 9.28
C PRO A 34 -6.87 -0.16 8.47
N ARG A 35 -7.71 -0.31 7.44
CA ARG A 35 -8.15 0.82 6.62
C ARG A 35 -9.00 1.77 7.47
N TYR A 36 -8.75 3.07 7.34
CA TYR A 36 -9.57 4.12 7.95
C TYR A 36 -11.05 3.97 7.54
N ARG A 37 -11.96 4.14 8.50
CA ARG A 37 -13.42 4.14 8.27
C ARG A 37 -14.00 5.54 8.51
N PRO A 38 -14.96 6.01 7.67
CA PRO A 38 -15.68 7.25 7.94
C PRO A 38 -16.33 7.21 9.33
N GLY A 39 -16.17 8.28 10.12
CA GLY A 39 -16.64 8.38 11.51
C GLY A 39 -15.62 7.94 12.57
N GLN A 40 -14.53 7.28 12.19
CA GLN A 40 -13.42 7.01 13.11
C GLN A 40 -12.57 8.29 13.30
N ALA A 41 -11.98 8.48 14.49
CA ALA A 41 -10.99 9.53 14.68
C ALA A 41 -9.75 9.30 13.80
N TRP A 42 -9.18 10.38 13.26
CA TRP A 42 -7.99 10.31 12.41
C TRP A 42 -6.72 10.27 13.26
N GLU A 43 -6.10 9.10 13.37
CA GLU A 43 -4.88 8.87 14.16
C GLU A 43 -3.59 8.84 13.31
N TYR A 44 -3.72 8.99 12.00
CA TYR A 44 -2.59 8.99 11.08
C TYR A 44 -1.92 10.37 11.03
N PRO A 45 -0.62 10.45 10.71
CA PRO A 45 0.05 11.73 10.51
C PRO A 45 -0.62 12.53 9.38
N PRO A 46 -0.55 13.87 9.39
CA PRO A 46 -1.00 14.70 8.28
C PRO A 46 -0.30 14.27 6.98
N MET A 47 -1.08 13.97 5.94
CA MET A 47 -0.57 13.54 4.65
C MET A 47 -0.99 14.53 3.56
N TRP A 48 -0.04 14.93 2.73
CA TRP A 48 -0.27 15.72 1.54
C TRP A 48 0.11 14.89 0.32
N TRP A 49 -0.86 14.54 -0.52
CA TRP A 49 -0.61 13.83 -1.77
C TRP A 49 -0.53 14.83 -2.91
N THR A 50 0.65 14.95 -3.51
CA THR A 50 0.88 15.80 -4.68
C THR A 50 0.49 15.06 -5.96
N GLY A 51 -0.25 15.70 -6.86
CA GLY A 51 -0.60 15.13 -8.17
C GLY A 51 0.47 15.29 -9.26
N SER A 52 1.76 15.38 -8.91
CA SER A 52 2.82 15.68 -9.88
C SER A 52 3.09 14.52 -10.86
N ARG A 53 3.51 14.84 -12.09
CA ARG A 53 3.98 13.87 -13.09
C ARG A 53 5.48 13.54 -12.95
N ASP A 54 6.27 14.43 -12.32
CA ASP A 54 7.73 14.27 -12.13
C ASP A 54 8.17 14.13 -10.64
N GLY A 55 7.23 13.74 -9.77
CA GLY A 55 7.56 13.16 -8.47
C GLY A 55 7.68 14.13 -7.29
N ALA A 56 7.37 13.59 -6.11
CA ALA A 56 7.39 14.26 -4.82
C ALA A 56 8.81 14.22 -4.19
N GLY A 57 9.74 14.94 -4.80
CA GLY A 57 11.12 15.06 -4.33
C GLY A 57 11.75 16.36 -4.82
N GLU A 58 11.51 17.45 -4.09
CA GLU A 58 12.13 18.77 -4.30
C GLU A 58 13.68 18.65 -4.35
N PRO A 59 14.41 19.41 -5.22
CA PRO A 59 14.45 20.88 -5.13
C PRO A 59 14.37 21.60 -6.49
N GLN A 60 13.46 22.58 -6.62
CA GLN A 60 13.55 23.55 -7.73
C GLN A 60 14.58 24.64 -7.39
N ALA A 61 15.54 24.82 -8.30
CA ALA A 61 16.71 25.71 -8.23
C ALA A 61 16.48 27.10 -7.60
N ASP A 62 17.55 27.59 -6.96
CA ASP A 62 17.75 28.90 -6.35
C ASP A 62 17.09 30.05 -7.12
N GLY A 63 15.87 30.35 -6.71
CA GLY A 63 15.11 31.52 -7.07
C GLY A 63 14.05 31.66 -6.02
N GLU A 64 14.05 32.79 -5.32
CA GLU A 64 12.97 33.17 -4.40
C GLU A 64 11.63 32.80 -5.04
N PRO A 65 10.68 32.10 -4.37
CA PRO A 65 9.35 31.89 -4.94
C PRO A 65 8.61 33.23 -4.93
N ALA A 66 9.04 34.14 -5.79
CA ALA A 66 8.45 35.42 -6.07
C ALA A 66 7.07 35.13 -6.70
N GLY A 67 6.04 35.03 -5.86
CA GLY A 67 4.67 34.91 -6.33
C GLY A 67 3.88 33.66 -5.89
N ALA A 68 4.14 33.08 -4.72
CA ALA A 68 3.11 32.25 -4.09
C ALA A 68 1.79 33.07 -4.01
N SER A 69 0.71 32.48 -4.55
CA SER A 69 -0.59 33.14 -4.77
C SER A 69 -1.06 33.94 -3.55
N LYS A 70 -1.51 35.18 -3.75
CA LYS A 70 -1.97 36.05 -2.66
C LYS A 70 -3.42 35.82 -2.20
N VAL A 71 -4.27 35.06 -2.91
CA VAL A 71 -5.51 34.34 -2.48
C VAL A 71 -5.95 33.50 -3.70
N ARG A 72 -6.45 32.27 -3.50
CA ARG A 72 -6.76 31.34 -4.62
C ARG A 72 -8.11 30.58 -4.52
N GLY A 73 -9.14 31.22 -3.94
CA GLY A 73 -10.51 30.69 -3.83
C GLY A 73 -10.68 29.57 -2.79
N GLY A 74 -11.93 29.15 -2.49
CA GLY A 74 -12.22 28.10 -1.52
C GLY A 74 -13.64 27.51 -1.62
N ALA A 75 -13.75 26.21 -1.40
CA ALA A 75 -15.01 25.49 -1.32
C ALA A 75 -15.05 24.70 0.00
N ARG A 76 -16.21 24.67 0.66
CA ARG A 76 -16.41 23.92 1.90
C ARG A 76 -17.77 23.23 1.90
N GLY A 77 -17.84 22.09 2.56
CA GLY A 77 -19.07 21.36 2.86
C GLY A 77 -18.88 20.56 4.13
N SER A 78 -19.97 20.35 4.87
CA SER A 78 -20.04 19.41 5.99
C SER A 78 -20.73 18.14 5.52
N TRP A 79 -20.17 16.99 5.86
CA TRP A 79 -20.76 15.68 5.62
C TRP A 79 -21.39 15.16 6.90
#